data_AF-P80185-F1
#
_entry.id   AF-P80185-F1
#
_cell.length_a   1.000
_cell.length_b   1.000
_cell.length_c   1.000
_cell.angle_alpha   90.00
_cell.angle_beta   90.00
_cell.angle_gamma   90.00
#
_symmetry.space_group_name_H-M   'P 1'
#
loop_
_entity.id
_entity.type
_entity.pdbx_description
1 polymer ?
#
loop_
_entity_poly.entity_id
_entity_poly.type
_entity_poly.pdbx_seq_one_letter_code
_entity_poly.pdbx_strand_id
1 'polypeptide(L)'
;MSVAAGGPAGAAIPESRLMALGILGGLAGIYASAVNPVIGPVLASLGAVCAIVWGADAIRRVASYGLGTGVPSIGYMSVSIGIVGVVAGLASVFVVPAIAVPVVALILAMILGVVVAVLGKKIVKMKIPILEKCTAEISGAAALSVLGFSAAIAGSYTLQTMLTSVITTGFIGLLFILNTMAIQHPFNACLGPNENQTRTLKLAASTGFISMAIVGLLGIGLNPSWWLVSLIGALCWIVAFRAFVSASFEEAASVKWSGLWPKEEEH
;
A
#
# COMPACT_ATOMS: atom_id res chain seq x y z
N MET A 1 17.09 -15.45 22.76
CA MET A 1 17.47 -15.59 21.34
C MET A 1 16.24 -15.25 20.53
N SER A 2 16.16 -14.05 19.94
CA SER A 2 15.15 -13.80 18.91
C SER A 2 15.65 -14.52 17.68
N VAL A 3 15.04 -15.64 17.31
CA VAL A 3 15.28 -16.26 16.01
C VAL A 3 14.94 -15.17 14.99
N ALA A 4 15.94 -14.63 14.30
CA ALA A 4 15.69 -13.77 13.18
C ALA A 4 14.84 -14.61 12.23
N ALA A 5 13.58 -14.22 12.02
CA ALA A 5 12.81 -14.79 10.93
C ALA A 5 13.71 -14.68 9.70
N GLY A 6 14.03 -15.82 9.06
CA GLY A 6 15.07 -15.93 8.04
C GLY A 6 15.08 -14.68 7.18
N GLY A 7 16.21 -13.96 7.22
CA GLY A 7 16.33 -12.65 6.61
C GLY A 7 15.93 -12.75 5.15
N PRO A 8 15.09 -11.84 4.63
CA PRO A 8 14.59 -11.94 3.28
C PRO A 8 15.76 -12.02 2.29
N ALA A 9 15.61 -12.83 1.25
CA ALA A 9 16.55 -12.84 0.14
C ALA A 9 16.77 -11.38 -0.34
N GLY A 10 18.01 -11.06 -0.72
CA GLY A 10 18.44 -9.70 -1.05
C GLY A 10 17.44 -8.94 -1.93
N ALA A 11 17.35 -7.61 -1.73
CA ALA A 11 16.43 -6.79 -2.49
C ALA A 11 16.79 -6.76 -3.99
N ALA A 12 15.99 -7.43 -4.82
CA ALA A 12 16.10 -7.39 -6.28
C ALA A 12 15.81 -5.99 -6.85
N ILE A 13 14.93 -5.22 -6.20
CA ILE A 13 14.59 -3.85 -6.57
C ILE A 13 14.97 -2.91 -5.41
N PRO A 14 15.78 -1.87 -5.68
CA PRO A 14 16.12 -0.86 -4.67
C PRO A 14 14.88 -0.17 -4.09
N GLU A 15 14.86 0.00 -2.77
CA GLU A 15 13.78 0.70 -2.04
C GLU A 15 13.49 2.11 -2.60
N SER A 16 14.52 2.84 -3.06
CA SER A 16 14.35 4.18 -3.64
C SER A 16 13.53 4.18 -4.92
N ARG A 17 13.59 3.11 -5.72
CA ARG A 17 12.79 2.97 -6.94
C ARG A 17 11.34 2.65 -6.61
N LEU A 18 11.09 1.82 -5.60
CA LEU A 18 9.75 1.49 -5.14
C LEU A 18 9.09 2.70 -4.48
N MET A 19 9.84 3.47 -3.69
CA MET A 19 9.39 4.74 -3.14
C MET A 19 9.06 5.74 -4.25
N ALA A 20 9.93 5.90 -5.25
CA ALA A 20 9.66 6.78 -6.38
C ALA A 20 8.40 6.34 -7.17
N LEU A 21 8.23 5.04 -7.41
CA LEU A 21 7.04 4.48 -8.04
C LEU A 21 5.78 4.82 -7.24
N GLY A 22 5.80 4.62 -5.92
CA GLY A 22 4.67 4.89 -5.04
C GLY A 22 4.31 6.37 -4.98
N ILE A 23 5.30 7.25 -4.78
CA ILE A 23 5.08 8.69 -4.67
C ILE A 23 4.68 9.29 -6.01
N LEU A 24 5.47 9.08 -7.06
CA LEU A 24 5.22 9.68 -8.36
C LEU A 24 3.98 9.08 -9.02
N GLY A 25 3.83 7.74 -8.97
CA GLY A 25 2.66 7.05 -9.51
C GLY A 25 1.39 7.42 -8.74
N GLY A 26 1.45 7.45 -7.41
CA GLY A 26 0.32 7.84 -6.55
C GLY A 26 -0.14 9.27 -6.82
N LEU A 27 0.78 10.24 -6.78
CA LEU A 27 0.46 11.65 -7.02
C LEU A 27 -0.02 11.88 -8.45
N ALA A 28 0.68 11.35 -9.46
CA ALA A 28 0.29 11.50 -10.86
C ALA A 28 -1.11 10.91 -11.11
N GLY A 29 -1.40 9.74 -10.53
CA GLY A 29 -2.73 9.13 -10.60
C GLY A 29 -3.81 10.01 -9.96
N ILE A 30 -3.58 10.50 -8.73
CA ILE A 30 -4.54 11.37 -8.04
C ILE A 30 -4.81 12.64 -8.85
N TYR A 31 -3.77 13.32 -9.35
CA TYR A 31 -3.94 14.52 -10.16
C TYR A 31 -4.65 14.23 -11.49
N ALA A 32 -4.39 13.08 -12.10
CA ALA A 32 -5.07 12.66 -13.31
C ALA A 32 -6.58 12.47 -13.13
N SER A 33 -7.08 12.27 -11.90
CA SER A 33 -8.53 12.20 -11.66
C SER A 33 -9.29 13.45 -12.08
N ALA A 34 -8.65 14.63 -12.05
CA ALA A 34 -9.27 15.88 -12.47
C ALA A 34 -9.21 16.13 -13.99
N VAL A 35 -8.45 15.34 -14.75
CA VAL A 35 -8.22 15.60 -16.18
C VAL A 35 -9.39 15.15 -17.04
N ASN A 36 -9.98 13.99 -16.74
CA ASN A 36 -11.07 13.44 -17.51
C ASN A 36 -11.97 12.55 -16.62
N PRO A 37 -13.30 12.71 -16.64
CA PRO A 37 -14.20 11.96 -15.77
C PRO A 37 -14.26 10.45 -16.05
N VAL A 38 -13.79 10.00 -17.23
CA VAL A 38 -13.77 8.58 -17.61
C VAL A 38 -12.42 7.93 -17.31
N ILE A 39 -11.34 8.54 -17.80
CA ILE A 39 -9.98 7.95 -17.69
C ILE A 39 -9.32 8.33 -16.36
N GLY A 40 -9.63 9.49 -15.81
CA GLY A 40 -9.04 10.01 -14.57
C GLY A 40 -9.21 9.05 -13.38
N PRO A 41 -10.41 8.52 -13.10
CA PRO A 41 -10.62 7.56 -12.02
C PRO A 41 -9.80 6.27 -12.17
N VAL A 42 -9.63 5.80 -13.40
CA VAL A 42 -8.76 4.65 -13.71
C VAL A 42 -7.31 4.97 -13.35
N LEU A 43 -6.79 6.11 -13.80
CA LEU A 43 -5.42 6.54 -13.50
C LEU A 43 -5.20 6.75 -12.00
N ALA A 44 -6.19 7.29 -11.28
CA ALA A 44 -6.13 7.44 -9.83
C ALA A 44 -6.02 6.11 -9.09
N SER A 45 -6.84 5.12 -9.50
CA SER A 45 -6.77 3.79 -8.93
C SER A 45 -5.47 3.05 -9.28
N LEU A 46 -4.92 3.23 -10.48
CA LEU A 46 -3.60 2.70 -10.85
C LEU A 46 -2.48 3.34 -10.00
N GLY A 47 -2.55 4.65 -9.78
CA GLY A 47 -1.65 5.36 -8.86
C GLY A 47 -1.73 4.82 -7.43
N ALA A 48 -2.93 4.50 -6.94
CA ALA A 48 -3.12 3.86 -5.65
C ALA A 48 -2.46 2.47 -5.57
N VAL A 49 -2.51 1.68 -6.66
CA VAL A 49 -1.79 0.40 -6.74
C VAL A 49 -0.27 0.60 -6.67
N CYS A 50 0.28 1.62 -7.34
CA CYS A 50 1.70 1.96 -7.21
C CYS A 50 2.08 2.27 -5.76
N ALA A 51 1.25 3.01 -5.04
CA ALA A 51 1.45 3.30 -3.62
C ALA A 51 1.37 2.04 -2.74
N ILE A 52 0.45 1.11 -3.04
CA ILE A 52 0.37 -0.19 -2.34
C ILE A 52 1.66 -1.00 -2.50
N VAL A 53 2.22 -1.06 -3.72
CA VAL A 53 3.47 -1.78 -4.00
C VAL A 53 4.63 -1.19 -3.19
N TRP A 54 4.71 0.14 -3.08
CA TRP A 54 5.68 0.81 -2.21
C TRP A 54 5.47 0.45 -0.72
N GLY A 55 4.23 0.54 -0.23
CA GLY A 55 3.89 0.20 1.15
C GLY A 55 4.22 -1.25 1.50
N ALA A 56 3.98 -2.19 0.58
CA ALA A 56 4.28 -3.60 0.76
C ALA A 56 5.79 -3.86 0.91
N ASP A 57 6.64 -3.16 0.16
CA ASP A 57 8.09 -3.23 0.35
C ASP A 57 8.52 -2.68 1.71
N ALA A 58 7.95 -1.57 2.14
CA ALA A 58 8.23 -0.99 3.46
C ALA A 58 7.81 -1.93 4.60
N ILE A 59 6.65 -2.61 4.47
CA ILE A 59 6.24 -3.68 5.41
C ILE A 59 7.27 -4.80 5.44
N ARG A 60 7.69 -5.30 4.27
CA ARG A 60 8.69 -6.37 4.18
C ARG A 60 9.99 -6.00 4.88
N ARG A 61 10.51 -4.78 4.66
CA ARG A 61 11.73 -4.30 5.32
C ARG A 61 11.59 -4.19 6.83
N VAL A 62 10.50 -3.64 7.36
CA VAL A 62 10.34 -3.55 8.82
C VAL A 62 10.10 -4.92 9.45
N ALA A 63 9.41 -5.81 8.73
CA ALA A 63 9.06 -7.13 9.20
C ALA A 63 10.22 -8.14 9.16
N SER A 64 11.28 -7.87 8.37
CA SER A 64 12.50 -8.68 8.37
C SER A 64 13.23 -8.69 9.72
N TYR A 65 12.84 -7.82 10.65
CA TYR A 65 13.33 -7.82 12.03
C TYR A 65 12.59 -8.80 12.96
N GLY A 66 11.72 -9.67 12.42
CA GLY A 66 11.10 -10.76 13.18
C GLY A 66 10.04 -10.28 14.18
N LEU A 67 9.13 -9.40 13.74
CA LEU A 67 8.18 -8.74 14.64
C LEU A 67 7.00 -9.61 15.10
N GLY A 68 6.80 -10.78 14.49
CA GLY A 68 5.64 -11.62 14.75
C GLY A 68 4.33 -10.85 14.60
N THR A 69 3.55 -10.74 15.68
CA THR A 69 2.29 -9.98 15.73
C THR A 69 2.47 -8.46 15.57
N GLY A 70 3.70 -7.96 15.67
CA GLY A 70 4.03 -6.54 15.44
C GLY A 70 3.90 -6.12 13.97
N VAL A 71 3.97 -7.04 13.02
CA VAL A 71 3.80 -6.71 11.58
C VAL A 71 2.37 -6.23 11.30
N PRO A 72 1.31 -6.99 11.67
CA PRO A 72 -0.05 -6.47 11.63
C PRO A 72 -0.20 -5.11 12.30
N SER A 73 0.33 -4.98 13.53
CA SER A 73 0.15 -3.77 14.34
C SER A 73 0.70 -2.51 13.67
N ILE A 74 1.94 -2.56 13.17
CA ILE A 74 2.55 -1.42 12.45
C ILE A 74 1.75 -1.09 11.19
N GLY A 75 1.28 -2.09 10.45
CA GLY A 75 0.49 -1.87 9.25
C GLY A 75 -0.85 -1.19 9.55
N TYR A 76 -1.66 -1.72 10.47
CA TYR A 76 -2.95 -1.11 10.87
C TYR A 76 -2.78 0.31 11.41
N MET A 77 -1.76 0.53 12.24
CA MET A 77 -1.43 1.83 12.77
C MET A 77 -1.02 2.81 11.65
N SER A 78 -0.14 2.40 10.74
CA SER A 78 0.34 3.25 9.66
C SER A 78 -0.75 3.57 8.65
N VAL A 79 -1.65 2.63 8.34
CA VAL A 79 -2.81 2.92 7.48
C VAL A 79 -3.76 3.91 8.16
N SER A 80 -4.00 3.75 9.47
CA SER A 80 -4.78 4.73 10.24
C SER A 80 -4.16 6.12 10.19
N ILE A 81 -2.83 6.22 10.37
CA ILE A 81 -2.09 7.49 10.25
C ILE A 81 -2.22 8.07 8.83
N GLY A 82 -2.13 7.22 7.80
CA GLY A 82 -2.36 7.61 6.42
C GLY A 82 -3.73 8.25 6.21
N ILE A 83 -4.80 7.65 6.75
CA ILE A 83 -6.15 8.20 6.70
C ILE A 83 -6.25 9.54 7.42
N VAL A 84 -5.65 9.66 8.62
CA VAL A 84 -5.59 10.94 9.35
C VAL A 84 -4.88 12.00 8.52
N GLY A 85 -3.77 11.66 7.88
CA GLY A 85 -3.05 12.53 6.95
C GLY A 85 -3.89 12.93 5.74
N VAL A 86 -4.70 12.02 5.18
CA VAL A 86 -5.65 12.32 4.09
C VAL A 86 -6.72 13.30 4.54
N VAL A 87 -7.38 13.06 5.67
CA VAL A 87 -8.45 13.95 6.17
C VAL A 87 -7.89 15.34 6.50
N ALA A 88 -6.75 15.41 7.19
CA ALA A 88 -6.07 16.67 7.49
C ALA A 88 -5.58 17.38 6.22
N GLY A 89 -5.05 16.63 5.25
CA GLY A 89 -4.63 17.14 3.96
C GLY A 89 -5.79 17.70 3.14
N LEU A 90 -6.93 17.01 3.10
CA LEU A 90 -8.14 17.52 2.46
C LEU A 90 -8.62 18.83 3.11
N ALA A 91 -8.57 18.93 4.43
CA ALA A 91 -8.91 20.15 5.16
C ALA A 91 -7.92 21.30 4.91
N SER A 92 -6.70 21.02 4.43
CA SER A 92 -5.72 22.07 4.14
C SER A 92 -6.14 23.02 3.02
N VAL A 93 -7.16 22.66 2.22
CA VAL A 93 -7.72 23.51 1.15
C VAL A 93 -8.18 24.91 1.62
N PHE A 94 -8.47 25.06 2.92
CA PHE A 94 -8.83 26.36 3.51
C PHE A 94 -7.64 27.32 3.68
N VAL A 95 -6.42 26.82 3.53
CA VAL A 95 -5.16 27.59 3.73
C VAL A 95 -4.23 27.47 2.52
N VAL A 96 -4.25 26.35 1.80
CA VAL A 96 -3.44 26.10 0.61
C VAL A 96 -4.32 25.87 -0.62
N PRO A 97 -3.82 26.15 -1.85
CA PRO A 97 -4.59 25.88 -3.06
C PRO A 97 -4.93 24.39 -3.20
N ALA A 98 -6.08 24.08 -3.81
CA ALA A 98 -6.58 22.72 -3.96
C ALA A 98 -5.58 21.76 -4.63
N ILE A 99 -4.74 22.25 -5.55
CA ILE A 99 -3.70 21.44 -6.19
C ILE A 99 -2.63 20.95 -5.21
N ALA A 100 -2.39 21.63 -4.08
CA ALA A 100 -1.41 21.21 -3.09
C ALA A 100 -1.93 20.08 -2.17
N VAL A 101 -3.26 19.87 -2.13
CA VAL A 101 -3.93 18.97 -1.18
C VAL A 101 -3.34 17.55 -1.15
N PRO A 102 -3.14 16.83 -2.27
CA PRO A 102 -2.57 15.48 -2.24
C PRO A 102 -1.14 15.44 -1.68
N VAL A 103 -0.32 16.44 -1.99
CA VAL A 103 1.05 16.55 -1.49
C VAL A 103 1.06 16.86 0.01
N VAL A 104 0.19 17.76 0.47
CA VAL A 104 0.05 18.06 1.90
C VAL A 104 -0.43 16.83 2.66
N ALA A 105 -1.39 16.07 2.13
CA ALA A 105 -1.85 14.82 2.74
C ALA A 105 -0.71 13.80 2.92
N LEU A 106 0.12 13.61 1.87
CA LEU A 106 1.30 12.75 1.92
C LEU A 106 2.30 13.22 2.99
N ILE A 107 2.66 14.50 2.99
CA ILE A 107 3.64 15.06 3.93
C ILE A 107 3.14 14.90 5.37
N LEU A 108 1.89 15.26 5.64
CA LEU A 108 1.30 15.11 6.98
C LEU A 108 1.29 13.66 7.44
N ALA A 109 0.90 12.72 6.57
CA ALA A 109 0.92 11.29 6.90
C ALA A 109 2.34 10.79 7.22
N MET A 110 3.34 11.18 6.43
CA MET A 110 4.74 10.79 6.67
C MET A 110 5.28 11.38 7.97
N ILE A 111 5.02 12.66 8.25
CA ILE A 111 5.44 13.32 9.49
C ILE A 111 4.80 12.63 10.70
N LEU A 112 3.48 12.42 10.68
CA LEU A 112 2.78 11.70 11.75
C LEU A 112 3.30 10.26 11.91
N GLY A 113 3.63 9.60 10.80
CA GLY A 113 4.26 8.28 10.80
C GLY A 113 5.60 8.28 11.55
N VAL A 114 6.47 9.26 11.28
CA VAL A 114 7.73 9.43 12.03
C VAL A 114 7.46 9.68 13.51
N VAL A 115 6.54 10.60 13.85
CA VAL A 115 6.21 10.94 15.24
C VAL A 115 5.78 9.69 16.00
N VAL A 116 4.82 8.92 15.48
CA VAL A 116 4.33 7.71 16.14
C VAL A 116 5.42 6.64 16.23
N ALA A 117 6.26 6.50 15.21
CA ALA A 117 7.38 5.55 15.25
C ALA A 117 8.45 5.93 16.29
N VAL A 118 8.75 7.23 16.46
CA VAL A 118 9.64 7.72 17.51
C VAL A 118 9.06 7.39 18.89
N LEU A 119 7.75 7.55 19.07
CA LEU A 119 7.07 7.14 20.31
C LEU A 119 7.15 5.62 20.52
N GLY A 120 6.93 4.81 19.49
CA GLY A 120 7.08 3.35 19.55
C GLY A 120 8.50 2.92 19.92
N LYS A 121 9.51 3.58 19.35
CA LYS A 121 10.93 3.29 19.64
C LYS A 121 11.35 3.72 21.04
N LYS A 122 10.96 4.93 21.48
CA LYS A 122 11.42 5.51 22.75
C LYS A 122 10.59 5.10 23.96
N ILE A 123 9.26 5.04 23.83
CA ILE A 123 8.34 4.75 24.93
C ILE A 123 8.10 3.25 25.04
N VAL A 124 7.70 2.61 23.94
CA VAL A 124 7.43 1.16 23.92
C VAL A 124 8.72 0.33 23.83
N LYS A 125 9.87 0.99 23.63
CA LYS A 125 11.20 0.38 23.56
C LYS A 125 11.35 -0.65 22.43
N MET A 126 10.69 -0.42 21.29
CA MET A 126 10.86 -1.24 20.09
C MET A 126 12.27 -1.04 19.51
N LYS A 127 13.14 -2.05 19.61
CA LYS A 127 14.56 -1.98 19.19
C LYS A 127 14.74 -2.24 17.69
N ILE A 128 13.95 -1.58 16.85
CA ILE A 128 14.00 -1.74 15.39
C ILE A 128 14.67 -0.50 14.78
N PRO A 129 15.85 -0.62 14.15
CA PRO A 129 16.61 0.53 13.64
C PRO A 129 15.86 1.34 12.58
N ILE A 130 15.18 0.67 11.66
CA ILE A 130 14.52 1.30 10.51
C ILE A 130 13.02 1.59 10.73
N LEU A 131 12.53 1.49 11.97
CA LEU A 131 11.12 1.66 12.31
C LEU A 131 10.57 3.02 11.87
N GLU A 132 11.32 4.09 12.18
CA GLU A 132 10.93 5.47 11.88
C GLU A 132 10.72 5.68 10.38
N LYS A 133 11.70 5.24 9.59
CA LYS A 133 11.67 5.31 8.13
C LYS A 133 10.52 4.47 7.57
N CYS A 134 10.42 3.19 7.92
CA CYS A 134 9.41 2.31 7.35
C CYS A 134 7.98 2.75 7.75
N THR A 135 7.75 3.19 8.98
CA THR A 135 6.42 3.67 9.41
C THR A 135 6.02 4.93 8.63
N ALA A 136 6.95 5.84 8.39
CA ALA A 136 6.71 7.01 7.55
C ALA A 136 6.37 6.62 6.11
N GLU A 137 7.14 5.69 5.52
CA GLU A 137 6.90 5.17 4.18
C GLU A 137 5.55 4.46 4.06
N ILE A 138 5.19 3.58 5.02
CA ILE A 138 3.90 2.88 5.03
C ILE A 138 2.75 3.88 5.19
N SER A 139 2.91 4.88 6.07
CA SER A 139 1.88 5.91 6.28
C SER A 139 1.69 6.78 5.03
N GLY A 140 2.79 7.14 4.35
CA GLY A 140 2.74 7.88 3.08
C GLY A 140 2.12 7.05 1.95
N ALA A 141 2.52 5.79 1.81
CA ALA A 141 1.91 4.84 0.88
C ALA A 141 0.41 4.69 1.14
N ALA A 142 0.01 4.51 2.39
CA ALA A 142 -1.39 4.41 2.78
C ALA A 142 -2.18 5.69 2.48
N ALA A 143 -1.60 6.86 2.71
CA ALA A 143 -2.25 8.13 2.38
C ALA A 143 -2.51 8.25 0.88
N LEU A 144 -1.52 7.94 0.04
CA LEU A 144 -1.67 7.99 -1.42
C LEU A 144 -2.63 6.92 -1.94
N SER A 145 -2.59 5.71 -1.39
CA SER A 145 -3.48 4.63 -1.84
C SER A 145 -4.93 4.87 -1.43
N VAL A 146 -5.17 5.32 -0.19
CA VAL A 146 -6.51 5.73 0.27
C VAL A 146 -7.00 6.91 -0.55
N LEU A 147 -6.19 7.97 -0.75
CA LEU A 147 -6.62 9.15 -1.50
C LEU A 147 -6.86 8.82 -2.98
N GLY A 148 -6.02 8.00 -3.61
CA GLY A 148 -6.18 7.56 -5.00
C GLY A 148 -7.43 6.71 -5.21
N PHE A 149 -7.71 5.75 -4.33
CA PHE A 149 -8.97 4.99 -4.39
C PHE A 149 -10.18 5.85 -4.06
N SER A 150 -10.06 6.78 -3.11
CA SER A 150 -11.14 7.73 -2.81
C SER A 150 -11.44 8.62 -4.02
N ALA A 151 -10.40 9.06 -4.74
CA ALA A 151 -10.55 9.85 -5.96
C ALA A 151 -11.15 9.02 -7.11
N ALA A 152 -10.86 7.72 -7.17
CA ALA A 152 -11.49 6.82 -8.13
C ALA A 152 -13.01 6.65 -7.86
N ILE A 153 -13.41 6.57 -6.59
CA ILE A 153 -14.83 6.48 -6.19
C ILE A 153 -15.55 7.80 -6.46
N ALA A 154 -14.96 8.92 -6.03
CA ALA A 154 -15.58 10.24 -6.09
C ALA A 154 -15.47 10.92 -7.46
N GLY A 155 -14.59 10.45 -8.34
CA GLY A 155 -14.26 11.09 -9.62
C GLY A 155 -13.46 12.40 -9.49
N SER A 156 -13.03 12.78 -8.29
CA SER A 156 -12.33 14.03 -7.99
C SER A 156 -11.64 13.94 -6.62
N TYR A 157 -10.55 14.69 -6.42
CA TYR A 157 -9.84 14.78 -5.14
C TYR A 157 -10.22 15.98 -4.26
N THR A 158 -11.28 16.72 -4.60
CA THR A 158 -11.72 17.88 -3.82
C THR A 158 -12.35 17.48 -2.47
N LEU A 159 -12.23 18.35 -1.45
CA LEU A 159 -12.77 18.09 -0.11
C LEU A 159 -14.28 17.76 -0.14
N GLN A 160 -15.09 18.53 -0.87
CA GLN A 160 -16.54 18.37 -0.89
C GLN A 160 -16.97 17.03 -1.51
N THR A 161 -16.36 16.62 -2.62
CA THR A 161 -16.65 15.33 -3.27
C THR A 161 -16.20 14.15 -2.41
N MET A 162 -15.05 14.27 -1.75
CA MET A 162 -14.52 13.25 -0.85
C MET A 162 -15.40 13.07 0.39
N LEU A 163 -15.86 14.16 1.00
CA LEU A 163 -16.75 14.11 2.15
C LEU A 163 -18.05 13.36 1.79
N THR A 164 -18.70 13.78 0.71
CA THR A 164 -20.01 13.23 0.31
C THR A 164 -19.95 11.81 -0.22
N SER A 165 -18.93 11.46 -1.02
CA SER A 165 -18.88 10.18 -1.74
C SER A 165 -18.15 9.07 -0.97
N VAL A 166 -17.22 9.43 -0.07
CA VAL A 166 -16.32 8.45 0.57
C VAL A 166 -16.44 8.46 2.09
N ILE A 167 -16.43 9.63 2.72
CA ILE A 167 -16.41 9.72 4.19
C ILE A 167 -17.82 9.51 4.75
N THR A 168 -18.81 10.28 4.30
CA THR A 168 -20.20 10.20 4.79
C THR A 168 -20.88 8.88 4.43
N THR A 169 -20.51 8.25 3.31
CA THR A 169 -21.01 6.92 2.93
C THR A 169 -20.45 5.79 3.78
N GLY A 170 -19.42 6.05 4.61
CA GLY A 170 -18.71 5.02 5.37
C GLY A 170 -17.69 4.21 4.57
N PHE A 171 -17.53 4.49 3.26
CA PHE A 171 -16.54 3.82 2.42
C PHE A 171 -15.11 4.04 2.91
N ILE A 172 -14.83 5.12 3.64
CA ILE A 172 -13.54 5.31 4.29
C ILE A 172 -13.16 4.16 5.24
N GLY A 173 -14.12 3.57 5.96
CA GLY A 173 -13.90 2.41 6.82
C GLY A 173 -13.60 1.13 6.03
N LEU A 174 -14.23 0.98 4.86
CA LEU A 174 -13.93 -0.13 3.95
C LEU A 174 -12.57 0.07 3.27
N LEU A 175 -12.22 1.29 2.87
CA LEU A 175 -10.91 1.62 2.34
C LEU A 175 -9.80 1.38 3.36
N PHE A 176 -10.05 1.63 4.65
CA PHE A 176 -9.12 1.28 5.72
C PHE A 176 -8.80 -0.22 5.70
N ILE A 177 -9.82 -1.09 5.67
CA ILE A 177 -9.64 -2.54 5.64
C ILE A 177 -8.97 -3.00 4.34
N LEU A 178 -9.45 -2.52 3.18
CA LEU A 178 -8.89 -2.90 1.88
C LEU A 178 -7.42 -2.51 1.75
N ASN A 179 -7.04 -1.27 2.09
CA ASN A 179 -5.65 -0.82 1.98
C ASN A 179 -4.75 -1.54 2.99
N THR A 180 -5.25 -1.76 4.21
CA THR A 180 -4.56 -2.57 5.22
C THR A 180 -4.23 -3.95 4.68
N MET A 181 -5.23 -4.66 4.16
CA MET A 181 -5.05 -6.00 3.59
C MET A 181 -4.12 -5.95 2.38
N ALA A 182 -4.31 -4.98 1.48
CA ALA A 182 -3.52 -4.89 0.26
C ALA A 182 -2.03 -4.65 0.50
N ILE A 183 -1.69 -3.83 1.51
CA ILE A 183 -0.31 -3.48 1.87
C ILE A 183 0.35 -4.60 2.69
N GLN A 184 -0.38 -5.24 3.60
CA GLN A 184 0.22 -6.18 4.57
C GLN A 184 0.17 -7.64 4.15
N HIS A 185 -0.90 -8.05 3.48
CA HIS A 185 -1.07 -9.43 3.03
C HIS A 185 0.10 -9.95 2.19
N PRO A 186 0.73 -9.17 1.29
CA PRO A 186 1.82 -9.66 0.47
C PRO A 186 2.97 -10.25 1.27
N PHE A 187 3.43 -9.54 2.30
CA PHE A 187 4.48 -10.05 3.18
C PHE A 187 3.97 -11.19 4.06
N ASN A 188 2.79 -11.03 4.66
CA ASN A 188 2.23 -12.05 5.57
C ASN A 188 2.00 -13.40 4.87
N ALA A 189 1.64 -13.40 3.59
CA ALA A 189 1.45 -14.61 2.80
C ALA A 189 2.77 -15.20 2.26
N CYS A 190 3.83 -14.38 2.16
CA CYS A 190 5.15 -14.81 1.72
C CYS A 190 6.13 -15.00 2.89
N LEU A 191 5.65 -14.90 4.14
CA LEU A 191 6.46 -14.98 5.34
C LEU A 191 7.13 -16.34 5.45
N GLY A 192 8.43 -16.33 5.71
CA GLY A 192 9.25 -17.52 5.95
C GLY A 192 10.70 -17.27 5.53
N PRO A 193 11.59 -18.25 5.74
CA PRO A 193 13.00 -18.12 5.33
C PRO A 193 13.17 -17.90 3.82
N ASN A 194 12.27 -18.48 3.02
CA ASN A 194 12.23 -18.32 1.57
C ASN A 194 11.47 -17.06 1.12
N GLU A 195 11.41 -16.00 1.94
CA GLU A 195 10.80 -14.73 1.51
C GLU A 195 11.63 -14.12 0.39
N ASN A 196 10.99 -13.89 -0.76
CA ASN A 196 11.59 -13.26 -1.92
C ASN A 196 10.81 -11.99 -2.28
N GLN A 197 11.54 -10.86 -2.32
CA GLN A 197 10.98 -9.55 -2.66
C GLN A 197 10.19 -9.60 -3.98
N THR A 198 10.69 -10.27 -5.01
CA THR A 198 10.04 -10.30 -6.33
C THR A 198 8.67 -10.98 -6.24
N ARG A 199 8.57 -12.11 -5.51
CA ARG A 199 7.30 -12.81 -5.29
C ARG A 199 6.34 -11.96 -4.47
N THR A 200 6.83 -11.35 -3.40
CA THR A 200 6.05 -10.47 -2.54
C THR A 200 5.50 -9.26 -3.29
N LEU A 201 6.29 -8.63 -4.16
CA LEU A 201 5.83 -7.50 -4.97
C LEU A 201 4.83 -7.90 -6.06
N LYS A 202 4.98 -9.10 -6.65
CA LYS A 202 3.95 -9.66 -7.56
C LYS A 202 2.64 -9.88 -6.82
N LEU A 203 2.68 -10.36 -5.57
CA LEU A 203 1.50 -10.48 -4.73
C LEU A 203 0.92 -9.10 -4.35
N ALA A 204 1.76 -8.12 -4.06
CA ALA A 204 1.33 -6.74 -3.79
C ALA A 204 0.61 -6.10 -4.98
N ALA A 205 1.08 -6.34 -6.20
CA ALA A 205 0.36 -5.94 -7.40
C ALA A 205 -1.00 -6.66 -7.50
N SER A 206 -1.04 -7.97 -7.25
CA SER A 206 -2.29 -8.74 -7.24
C SER A 206 -3.30 -8.21 -6.20
N THR A 207 -2.88 -7.98 -4.95
CA THR A 207 -3.75 -7.45 -3.90
C THR A 207 -4.18 -6.01 -4.17
N GLY A 208 -3.32 -5.19 -4.77
CA GLY A 208 -3.65 -3.86 -5.25
C GLY A 208 -4.72 -3.88 -6.35
N PHE A 209 -4.55 -4.73 -7.37
CA PHE A 209 -5.49 -4.81 -8.49
C PHE A 209 -6.85 -5.40 -8.13
N ILE A 210 -6.91 -6.40 -7.23
CA ILE A 210 -8.21 -6.87 -6.72
C ILE A 210 -8.89 -5.79 -5.87
N SER A 211 -8.13 -5.01 -5.11
CA SER A 211 -8.66 -3.85 -4.38
C SER A 211 -9.20 -2.79 -5.34
N MET A 212 -8.49 -2.51 -6.44
CA MET A 212 -8.96 -1.64 -7.52
C MET A 212 -10.27 -2.14 -8.14
N ALA A 213 -10.40 -3.46 -8.35
CA ALA A 213 -11.63 -4.04 -8.88
C ALA A 213 -12.84 -3.78 -7.97
N ILE A 214 -12.66 -3.96 -6.65
CA ILE A 214 -13.67 -3.69 -5.61
C ILE A 214 -13.97 -2.19 -5.54
N VAL A 215 -12.95 -1.34 -5.54
CA VAL A 215 -13.09 0.13 -5.53
C VAL A 215 -13.91 0.62 -6.73
N GLY A 216 -13.73 0.01 -7.90
CA GLY A 216 -14.58 0.25 -9.05
C GLY A 216 -16.06 -0.03 -8.75
N LEU A 217 -16.39 -1.13 -8.07
CA LEU A 217 -17.78 -1.43 -7.68
C LEU A 217 -18.35 -0.44 -6.65
N LEU A 218 -17.52 0.11 -5.77
CA LEU A 218 -17.96 1.15 -4.82
C LEU A 218 -18.35 2.46 -5.52
N GLY A 219 -17.90 2.66 -6.76
CA GLY A 219 -18.27 3.82 -7.57
C GLY A 219 -19.68 3.74 -8.19
N ILE A 220 -20.41 2.63 -8.05
CA ILE A 220 -21.76 2.48 -8.61
C ILE A 220 -22.68 3.59 -8.08
N GLY A 221 -23.25 4.37 -9.00
CA GLY A 221 -24.14 5.49 -8.68
C GLY A 221 -23.41 6.78 -8.26
N LEU A 222 -22.09 6.76 -8.07
CA LEU A 222 -21.28 7.94 -7.72
C LEU A 222 -20.45 8.43 -8.91
N ASN A 223 -19.86 7.50 -9.66
CA ASN A 223 -18.99 7.80 -10.77
C ASN A 223 -19.42 7.00 -12.02
N PRO A 224 -19.72 7.63 -13.16
CA PRO A 224 -20.12 6.90 -14.38
C PRO A 224 -19.04 5.93 -14.92
N SER A 225 -17.76 6.14 -14.58
CA SER A 225 -16.64 5.31 -15.03
C SER A 225 -16.34 4.11 -14.11
N TRP A 226 -17.20 3.84 -13.11
CA TRP A 226 -17.02 2.80 -12.10
C TRP A 226 -16.69 1.43 -12.72
N TRP A 227 -17.39 1.07 -13.81
CA TRP A 227 -17.27 -0.22 -14.48
C TRP A 227 -15.90 -0.39 -15.14
N LEU A 228 -15.32 0.69 -15.65
CA LEU A 228 -14.01 0.67 -16.31
C LEU A 228 -12.89 0.46 -15.29
N VAL A 229 -12.97 1.13 -14.14
CA VAL A 229 -12.06 0.90 -13.00
C VAL A 229 -12.13 -0.56 -12.55
N SER A 230 -13.35 -1.08 -12.40
CA SER A 230 -13.56 -2.47 -11.96
C SER A 230 -13.00 -3.48 -12.97
N LEU A 231 -13.30 -3.28 -14.26
CA LEU A 231 -12.86 -4.14 -15.35
C LEU A 231 -11.33 -4.17 -15.48
N ILE A 232 -10.68 -3.01 -15.50
CA ILE A 232 -9.21 -2.93 -15.61
C ILE A 232 -8.56 -3.54 -14.37
N GLY A 233 -9.11 -3.28 -13.17
CA GLY A 233 -8.66 -3.90 -11.94
C GLY A 233 -8.70 -5.44 -12.02
N ALA A 234 -9.82 -6.00 -12.50
CA ALA A 234 -9.97 -7.45 -12.64
C ALA A 234 -9.00 -8.05 -13.68
N LEU A 235 -8.81 -7.41 -14.84
CA LEU A 235 -7.88 -7.89 -15.87
C LEU A 235 -6.43 -7.86 -15.39
N CYS A 236 -6.00 -6.74 -14.78
CA CYS A 236 -4.66 -6.61 -14.21
C CYS A 236 -4.44 -7.56 -13.04
N TRP A 237 -5.47 -7.83 -12.24
CA TRP A 237 -5.42 -8.82 -11.16
C TRP A 237 -5.14 -10.22 -11.70
N ILE A 238 -5.82 -10.68 -12.76
CA ILE A 238 -5.57 -12.00 -13.36
C ILE A 238 -4.10 -12.13 -13.79
N VAL A 239 -3.55 -11.09 -14.43
CA VAL A 239 -2.15 -11.08 -14.87
C VAL A 239 -1.19 -11.14 -13.69
N ALA A 240 -1.38 -10.27 -12.68
CA ALA A 240 -0.52 -10.23 -11.50
C ALA A 240 -0.61 -11.50 -10.65
N PHE A 241 -1.81 -12.07 -10.51
CA PHE A 241 -2.03 -13.31 -9.78
C PHE A 241 -1.35 -14.49 -10.46
N ARG A 242 -1.46 -14.61 -11.78
CA ARG A 242 -0.71 -15.63 -12.55
C ARG A 242 0.80 -15.47 -12.37
N ALA A 243 1.31 -14.24 -12.43
CA ALA A 243 2.74 -13.98 -12.22
C ALA A 243 3.21 -14.39 -10.82
N PHE A 244 2.40 -14.15 -9.78
CA PHE A 244 2.65 -14.61 -8.42
C PHE A 244 2.64 -16.13 -8.31
N VAL A 245 1.62 -16.80 -8.85
CA VAL A 245 1.51 -18.26 -8.85
C VAL A 245 2.69 -18.93 -9.55
N SER A 246 3.10 -18.41 -10.72
CA SER A 246 4.29 -18.90 -11.43
C SER A 246 5.57 -18.77 -10.60
N ALA A 247 5.78 -17.61 -9.96
CA ALA A 247 6.94 -17.41 -9.07
C ALA A 247 6.95 -18.38 -7.88
N SER A 248 5.77 -18.64 -7.30
CA SER A 248 5.61 -19.61 -6.21
C SER A 248 5.95 -21.04 -6.66
N PHE A 249 5.56 -21.43 -7.87
CA PHE A 249 5.91 -22.76 -8.41
C PHE A 249 7.39 -22.89 -8.74
N GLU A 250 8.02 -21.85 -9.29
CA GLU A 250 9.46 -21.84 -9.57
C GLU A 250 10.27 -22.04 -8.27
N GLU A 251 9.90 -21.36 -7.20
CA GLU A 251 10.56 -21.51 -5.89
C GLU A 251 10.26 -22.87 -5.25
N ALA A 252 9.02 -23.37 -5.33
CA ALA A 252 8.69 -24.71 -4.82
C ALA A 252 9.43 -25.83 -5.56
N ALA A 253 9.71 -25.66 -6.87
CA ALA A 253 10.48 -26.62 -7.64
C ALA A 253 11.95 -26.69 -7.19
N SER A 254 12.51 -25.63 -6.62
CA SER A 254 13.91 -25.59 -6.15
C SER A 254 14.18 -26.55 -4.98
N VAL A 255 13.17 -26.86 -4.16
CA VAL A 255 13.28 -27.79 -3.02
C VAL A 255 12.83 -29.21 -3.32
N LYS A 256 12.19 -29.44 -4.49
CA LYS A 256 11.60 -30.75 -4.86
C LYS A 256 12.61 -31.89 -4.89
N TRP A 257 13.87 -31.60 -5.22
CA TRP A 257 14.90 -32.62 -5.39
C TRP A 257 15.61 -33.01 -4.08
N SER A 258 15.66 -32.12 -3.10
CA SER A 258 16.33 -32.38 -1.82
C SER A 258 15.35 -32.79 -0.72
N GLY A 259 14.12 -32.28 -0.72
CA GLY A 259 13.24 -32.33 0.46
C GLY A 259 13.81 -31.61 1.69
N LEU A 260 15.02 -31.06 1.57
CA LEU A 260 15.75 -30.30 2.57
C LEU A 260 15.56 -28.83 2.24
N TRP A 261 15.34 -28.02 3.27
CA TRP A 261 15.43 -26.58 3.15
C TRP A 261 16.77 -26.17 2.53
N PRO A 262 16.81 -25.08 1.74
CA PRO A 262 18.08 -24.52 1.27
C PRO A 262 19.02 -24.30 2.46
N LYS A 263 20.31 -24.63 2.29
CA LYS A 263 21.34 -24.60 3.36
C LYS A 263 21.54 -23.23 4.03
N GLU A 264 20.94 -22.18 3.50
CA GLU A 264 20.90 -20.84 4.13
C GLU A 264 20.21 -20.86 5.51
N GLU A 265 19.50 -21.95 5.87
CA GLU A 265 18.87 -22.15 7.18
C GLU A 265 19.74 -22.81 8.26
N GLU A 266 20.98 -23.23 7.98
CA GLU A 266 21.85 -23.90 8.98
C GLU A 266 22.64 -22.94 9.89
N HIS A 267 22.37 -21.62 9.87
CA HIS A 267 23.14 -20.62 10.61
C HIS A 267 22.29 -19.66 11.46
#